data_AF-A0A199VRM3-F1
#
_entry.id   AF-A0A199VRM3-F1
#
_cell.length_a   1.000
_cell.length_b   1.000
_cell.length_c   1.000
_cell.angle_alpha   90.00
_cell.angle_beta   90.00
_cell.angle_gamma   90.00
#
_symmetry.space_group_name_H-M   'P 1'
#
loop_
_entity.id
_entity.type
_entity.pdbx_description
1 polymer ?
#
loop_
_entity_poly.entity_id
_entity_poly.type
_entity_poly.pdbx_seq_one_letter_code
_entity_poly.pdbx_strand_id
1 'polypeptide(L)'
;MGFITPRTSSPYTITLLLIPPALLALTYLIPLPDFFAPCAAPLLLSSSSSTPSPPPDPEFRLLIGILTLPNRYARRHLLRHVYSLQQPTSPSSVARVDVRFVFCNVTDEVDATLVALEAARYGDVVVLGCDESMNTGKTYTFFASLPDMLDGDGGDGSTTSRRAPYDYVMKTDDDTYFRLDRLVTSLRGQPTEDFYYGAGLPFADPKFPPFMLGMGYILSWDLVEWIATSDIPRKNAVGPEDMLTGKWLNTGNKARNRYNTVPYMYDYKGPTSGDFLVDTIAVHQLKENSSAAVTKKPLSVFPKPSFAAGVLLLLPFFLLAFIYLFLFPQEFQLQSFIASCNPIAASSYVGSSDALTTRVTREPDFRLLIGVLTRADLYERRHLLRLVYALQMANLTAHVDVRYENLNDGKTYTYFSSIAKLYGGGSGAEGGRRPPYDYVMKADDDLFVRLLTLIESLRPMPRDDMYYGAVIPCDSMDPFRDYMSGMGYILSWDLVEWIGSSEAVRNKSAGVEDMLTGEWLRTAGKGKNRFNAKPAMYDFPIPVPIDACSHGFVPDTVAVHRLKDNPKWATTLKYFNFTQGLKPSKFYRID
;
A
#
# COMPACT_ATOMS: atom_id res chain seq x y z
N MET A 1 6.45 -42.76 -69.84
CA MET A 1 5.30 -42.87 -68.91
C MET A 1 5.80 -43.50 -67.62
N GLY A 2 5.84 -42.71 -66.54
CA GLY A 2 6.25 -43.16 -65.21
C GLY A 2 5.43 -42.37 -64.17
N PHE A 3 4.76 -43.11 -63.29
CA PHE A 3 3.65 -42.69 -62.44
C PHE A 3 4.03 -41.69 -61.34
N ILE A 4 3.16 -40.70 -61.11
CA ILE A 4 3.16 -39.87 -59.90
C ILE A 4 2.38 -40.61 -58.80
N THR A 5 3.05 -40.94 -57.71
CA THR A 5 2.42 -41.42 -56.46
C THR A 5 2.22 -40.25 -55.49
N PRO A 6 1.12 -40.22 -54.70
CA PRO A 6 0.85 -39.14 -53.77
C PRO A 6 1.71 -39.28 -52.50
N ARG A 7 2.29 -38.16 -52.06
CA ARG A 7 3.03 -38.06 -50.77
C ARG A 7 2.05 -38.20 -49.61
N THR A 8 2.18 -39.28 -48.85
CA THR A 8 1.53 -39.46 -47.54
C THR A 8 2.10 -38.47 -46.52
N SER A 9 1.24 -37.74 -45.83
CA SER A 9 1.61 -36.87 -44.71
C SER A 9 2.20 -37.69 -43.56
N SER A 10 3.28 -37.17 -42.97
CA SER A 10 3.99 -37.77 -41.85
C SER A 10 3.09 -37.82 -40.59
N PRO A 11 3.07 -38.93 -39.83
CA PRO A 11 2.23 -39.07 -38.64
C PRO A 11 2.53 -38.02 -37.56
N TYR A 12 3.72 -37.41 -37.57
CA TYR A 12 4.13 -36.36 -36.64
C TYR A 12 3.37 -35.03 -36.81
N THR A 13 2.86 -34.74 -38.01
CA THR A 13 2.13 -33.48 -38.28
C THR A 13 0.70 -33.51 -37.74
N ILE A 14 0.11 -34.70 -37.62
CA ILE A 14 -1.24 -34.90 -37.06
C ILE A 14 -1.18 -34.83 -35.52
N THR A 15 -0.12 -35.34 -34.90
CA THR A 15 0.05 -35.30 -33.44
C THR A 15 0.23 -33.88 -32.90
N LEU A 16 0.94 -33.00 -33.63
CA LEU A 16 1.14 -31.59 -33.24
C LEU A 16 -0.12 -30.72 -33.39
N LEU A 17 -1.08 -31.15 -34.22
CA LEU A 17 -2.34 -30.43 -34.46
C LEU A 17 -3.44 -30.78 -33.44
N LEU A 18 -3.33 -31.94 -32.78
CA LEU A 18 -4.36 -32.45 -31.86
C LEU A 18 -4.04 -32.25 -30.36
N ILE A 19 -2.79 -31.98 -30.00
CA ILE A 19 -2.40 -31.73 -28.60
C ILE A 19 -3.03 -30.44 -28.02
N PRO A 20 -3.05 -29.29 -28.73
CA PRO A 20 -3.66 -28.06 -28.19
C PRO A 20 -5.17 -28.18 -27.88
N PRO A 21 -6.02 -28.74 -28.76
CA PRO A 21 -7.45 -28.90 -28.44
C PRO A 21 -7.69 -30.00 -27.39
N ALA A 22 -6.85 -31.03 -27.29
CA ALA A 22 -6.97 -32.04 -26.24
C ALA A 22 -6.61 -31.51 -24.84
N LEU A 23 -5.60 -30.64 -24.73
CA LEU A 23 -5.28 -29.92 -23.48
C LEU A 23 -6.40 -28.96 -23.06
N LEU A 24 -7.03 -28.28 -24.04
CA LEU A 24 -8.18 -27.42 -23.81
C LEU A 24 -9.41 -28.23 -23.35
N ALA A 25 -9.65 -29.41 -23.91
CA ALA A 25 -10.73 -30.29 -23.46
C ALA A 25 -10.50 -30.83 -22.03
N LEU A 26 -9.23 -31.03 -21.63
CA LEU A 26 -8.87 -31.50 -20.29
C LEU A 26 -9.20 -30.47 -19.20
N THR A 27 -9.15 -29.16 -19.49
CA THR A 27 -9.54 -28.12 -18.53
C THR A 27 -11.05 -28.06 -18.28
N TYR A 28 -11.87 -28.63 -19.18
CA TYR A 28 -13.33 -28.73 -19.01
C TYR A 28 -13.78 -29.99 -18.25
N LEU A 29 -12.89 -30.98 -18.06
CA LEU A 29 -13.20 -32.25 -17.38
C LEU A 29 -12.73 -32.31 -15.93
N ILE A 30 -12.00 -31.30 -15.46
CA ILE A 30 -11.67 -31.15 -14.04
C ILE A 30 -12.75 -30.27 -13.41
N PRO A 31 -13.64 -30.80 -12.55
CA PRO A 31 -14.51 -29.96 -11.76
C PRO A 31 -13.63 -29.12 -10.83
N LEU A 32 -13.42 -27.86 -11.18
CA LEU A 32 -12.87 -26.89 -10.24
C LEU A 32 -13.91 -26.74 -9.12
N PRO A 33 -13.55 -26.96 -7.84
CA PRO A 33 -14.48 -26.72 -6.75
C PRO A 33 -14.93 -25.25 -6.78
N ASP A 34 -16.23 -25.03 -6.55
CA ASP A 34 -16.89 -23.73 -6.61
C ASP A 34 -16.12 -22.63 -5.85
N PHE A 35 -15.33 -21.83 -6.57
CA PHE A 35 -14.64 -20.64 -6.04
C PHE A 35 -15.53 -19.40 -5.98
N PHE A 36 -16.83 -19.53 -6.24
CA PHE A 36 -17.82 -18.47 -6.11
C PHE A 36 -18.80 -18.77 -4.98
N ALA A 37 -18.29 -18.81 -3.75
CA ALA A 37 -19.14 -18.56 -2.60
C ALA A 37 -19.29 -17.04 -2.44
N PRO A 38 -20.47 -16.43 -2.65
CA PRO A 38 -20.71 -15.08 -2.17
C PRO A 38 -20.52 -15.07 -0.65
N CYS A 39 -19.92 -14.00 -0.11
CA CYS A 39 -19.85 -13.77 1.33
C CYS A 39 -21.22 -14.03 1.96
N ALA A 40 -21.37 -15.17 2.64
CA ALA A 40 -22.50 -15.37 3.50
C ALA A 40 -22.40 -14.33 4.61
N ALA A 41 -23.46 -13.52 4.77
CA ALA A 41 -23.65 -12.74 5.98
C ALA A 41 -23.45 -13.68 7.19
N PRO A 42 -22.83 -13.23 8.29
CA PRO A 42 -22.69 -14.07 9.46
C PRO A 42 -24.11 -14.47 9.90
N LEU A 43 -24.44 -15.75 9.75
CA LEU A 43 -25.60 -16.33 10.40
C LEU A 43 -25.43 -16.05 11.89
N LEU A 44 -26.41 -15.33 12.45
CA LEU A 44 -26.53 -15.06 13.88
C LEU A 44 -26.62 -16.40 14.63
N LEU A 45 -25.47 -16.97 14.96
CA LEU A 45 -25.36 -18.01 15.97
C LEU A 45 -25.56 -17.33 17.32
N SER A 46 -26.67 -17.71 17.96
CA SER A 46 -27.01 -17.45 19.35
C SER A 46 -25.76 -17.35 20.23
N SER A 47 -25.56 -16.18 20.82
CA SER A 47 -24.47 -15.86 21.72
C SER A 47 -24.50 -16.73 22.98
N SER A 48 -23.64 -17.74 23.06
CA SER A 48 -23.13 -18.19 24.35
C SER A 48 -21.96 -17.29 24.73
N SER A 49 -22.10 -16.56 25.83
CA SER A 49 -21.09 -15.69 26.42
C SER A 49 -19.88 -16.50 26.91
N SER A 50 -18.94 -16.78 26.02
CA SER A 50 -17.57 -17.14 26.39
C SER A 50 -16.67 -15.99 25.98
N THR A 51 -16.10 -15.30 26.96
CA THR A 51 -14.96 -14.39 26.75
C THR A 51 -13.90 -15.11 25.90
N PRO A 52 -13.45 -14.54 24.77
CA PRO A 52 -12.40 -15.18 23.98
C PRO A 52 -11.16 -15.31 24.87
N SER A 53 -10.69 -16.55 25.05
CA SER A 53 -9.41 -16.84 25.68
C SER A 53 -8.31 -16.08 24.92
N PRO A 54 -7.31 -15.51 25.61
CA PRO A 54 -6.19 -14.85 24.93
C PRO A 54 -5.57 -15.82 23.91
N PRO A 55 -5.14 -15.33 22.73
CA PRO A 55 -4.47 -16.17 21.75
C PRO A 55 -3.27 -16.86 22.42
N PRO A 56 -2.98 -18.12 22.07
CA PRO A 56 -1.84 -18.84 22.64
C PRO A 56 -0.55 -18.06 22.37
N ASP A 57 0.33 -18.02 23.38
CA ASP A 57 1.65 -17.40 23.23
C ASP A 57 2.43 -18.11 22.09
N PRO A 58 3.12 -17.36 21.22
CA PRO A 58 3.92 -17.97 20.16
C PRO A 58 5.14 -18.70 20.76
N GLU A 59 5.66 -19.71 20.04
CA GLU A 59 6.91 -20.39 20.41
C GLU A 59 8.07 -19.38 20.57
N PHE A 60 8.13 -18.35 19.72
CA PHE A 60 9.08 -17.24 19.86
C PHE A 60 8.57 -15.91 19.26
N ARG A 61 9.22 -14.80 19.62
CA ARG A 61 8.97 -13.45 19.09
C ARG A 61 10.21 -12.89 18.40
N LEU A 62 10.02 -12.34 17.22
CA LEU A 62 11.05 -11.73 16.39
C LEU A 62 10.72 -10.25 16.14
N LEU A 63 11.65 -9.36 16.48
CA LEU A 63 11.61 -7.96 16.07
C LEU A 63 12.51 -7.76 14.83
N ILE A 64 11.97 -7.24 13.74
CA ILE A 64 12.73 -6.84 12.55
C ILE A 64 12.83 -5.32 12.49
N GLY A 65 14.02 -4.80 12.76
CA GLY A 65 14.37 -3.39 12.53
C GLY A 65 14.93 -3.20 11.13
N ILE A 66 14.17 -2.50 10.28
CA ILE A 66 14.57 -2.12 8.93
C ILE A 66 15.19 -0.72 8.99
N LEU A 67 16.50 -0.64 8.83
CA LEU A 67 17.23 0.62 8.80
C LEU A 67 17.00 1.30 7.44
N THR A 68 16.49 2.52 7.47
CA THR A 68 16.11 3.30 6.27
C THR A 68 16.38 4.79 6.49
N LEU A 69 15.99 5.66 5.56
CA LEU A 69 16.14 7.12 5.65
C LEU A 69 14.78 7.81 5.72
N PRO A 70 14.63 8.97 6.40
CA PRO A 70 13.35 9.68 6.52
C PRO A 70 12.65 9.92 5.17
N ASN A 71 13.39 10.36 4.15
CA ASN A 71 12.88 10.64 2.80
C ASN A 71 12.53 9.40 1.93
N ARG A 72 12.69 8.16 2.43
CA ARG A 72 12.38 6.92 1.69
C ARG A 72 10.94 6.40 1.90
N TYR A 73 9.95 7.30 1.82
CA TYR A 73 8.51 6.99 2.04
C TYR A 73 8.00 5.85 1.19
N ALA A 74 8.22 5.91 -0.13
CA ALA A 74 7.76 4.92 -1.07
C ALA A 74 8.34 3.53 -0.77
N ARG A 75 9.61 3.48 -0.33
CA ARG A 75 10.26 2.21 0.04
C ARG A 75 9.64 1.62 1.30
N ARG A 76 9.48 2.41 2.35
CA ARG A 76 8.82 1.96 3.60
C ARG A 76 7.41 1.47 3.32
N HIS A 77 6.63 2.20 2.52
CA HIS A 77 5.28 1.76 2.18
C HIS A 77 5.25 0.45 1.39
N LEU A 78 6.15 0.28 0.42
CA LEU A 78 6.26 -0.97 -0.33
C LEU A 78 6.52 -2.13 0.62
N LEU A 79 7.49 -1.96 1.53
CA LEU A 79 7.84 -2.99 2.52
C LEU A 79 6.68 -3.27 3.49
N ARG A 80 5.95 -2.25 3.97
CA ARG A 80 4.72 -2.44 4.76
C ARG A 80 3.73 -3.35 4.05
N HIS A 81 3.49 -3.09 2.76
CA HIS A 81 2.55 -3.89 1.98
C HIS A 81 3.05 -5.33 1.80
N VAL A 82 4.30 -5.49 1.38
CA VAL A 82 4.95 -6.80 1.17
C VAL A 82 4.92 -7.65 2.44
N TYR A 83 5.26 -7.08 3.60
CA TYR A 83 5.23 -7.83 4.86
C TYR A 83 3.81 -8.08 5.34
N SER A 84 2.87 -7.14 5.17
CA SER A 84 1.46 -7.36 5.55
C SER A 84 0.81 -8.53 4.82
N LEU A 85 1.22 -8.81 3.58
CA LEU A 85 0.74 -9.95 2.78
C LEU A 85 1.31 -11.30 3.24
N GLN A 86 2.45 -11.28 3.96
CA GLN A 86 3.10 -12.48 4.47
C GLN A 86 2.71 -12.81 5.92
N GLN A 87 2.10 -11.86 6.63
CA GLN A 87 1.63 -12.09 7.99
C GLN A 87 0.47 -13.09 7.96
N PRO A 88 0.46 -14.12 8.83
CA PRO A 88 -0.63 -15.08 8.86
C PRO A 88 -1.93 -14.40 9.32
N THR A 89 -3.05 -14.75 8.68
CA THR A 89 -4.39 -14.20 8.99
C THR A 89 -4.93 -14.67 10.35
N SER A 90 -4.29 -15.64 10.98
CA SER A 90 -4.52 -16.10 12.35
C SER A 90 -3.20 -16.11 13.11
N PRO A 91 -3.20 -15.82 14.43
CA PRO A 91 -1.98 -15.89 15.24
C PRO A 91 -1.33 -17.27 15.02
N SER A 92 -0.15 -17.30 14.42
CA SER A 92 0.58 -18.56 14.30
C SER A 92 1.00 -18.97 15.71
N SER A 93 0.84 -20.24 16.06
CA SER A 93 1.41 -20.77 17.30
C SER A 93 2.95 -20.75 17.27
N VAL A 94 3.57 -20.51 16.11
CA VAL A 94 5.01 -20.61 15.90
C VAL A 94 5.72 -19.30 16.24
N ALA A 95 5.39 -18.20 15.57
CA ALA A 95 6.09 -16.94 15.78
C ALA A 95 5.19 -15.71 15.69
N ARG A 96 5.53 -14.70 16.49
CA ARG A 96 5.08 -13.32 16.31
C ARG A 96 6.22 -12.50 15.71
N VAL A 97 5.99 -11.90 14.55
CA VAL A 97 6.99 -11.09 13.83
C VAL A 97 6.54 -9.64 13.77
N ASP A 98 7.23 -8.77 14.50
CA ASP A 98 6.98 -7.33 14.49
C ASP A 98 8.02 -6.64 13.59
N VAL A 99 7.58 -5.83 12.62
CA VAL A 99 8.45 -5.10 11.69
C VAL A 99 8.39 -3.61 12.02
N ARG A 100 9.56 -2.97 12.17
CA ARG A 100 9.68 -1.53 12.46
C ARG A 100 10.69 -0.84 11.54
N PHE A 101 10.39 0.37 11.11
CA PHE A 101 11.27 1.21 10.31
C PHE A 101 12.08 2.13 11.20
N VAL A 102 13.40 2.07 11.06
CA VAL A 102 14.35 2.68 11.99
C VAL A 102 15.21 3.71 11.26
N PHE A 103 15.19 4.94 11.77
CA PHE A 103 16.09 6.01 11.34
C PHE A 103 16.52 6.85 12.53
N CYS A 104 17.59 7.61 12.35
CA CYS A 104 18.06 8.58 13.33
C CYS A 104 17.16 9.82 13.33
N ASN A 105 17.55 10.87 14.05
CA ASN A 105 16.75 12.09 14.19
C ASN A 105 16.34 12.67 12.82
N VAL A 106 15.07 13.07 12.71
CA VAL A 106 14.50 13.69 11.51
C VAL A 106 14.69 15.20 11.60
N THR A 107 15.63 15.73 10.82
CA THR A 107 15.99 17.16 10.88
C THR A 107 15.33 18.00 9.78
N ASP A 108 14.93 17.39 8.67
CA ASP A 108 14.20 18.08 7.62
C ASP A 108 12.72 18.25 8.00
N GLU A 109 12.21 19.47 7.83
CA GLU A 109 10.86 19.86 8.25
C GLU A 109 9.74 19.18 7.44
N VAL A 110 10.01 18.86 6.17
CA VAL A 110 9.06 18.13 5.31
C VAL A 110 9.03 16.68 5.76
N ASP A 111 10.19 16.08 5.95
CA ASP A 111 10.34 14.73 6.46
C ASP A 111 9.72 14.54 7.84
N ALA A 112 9.90 15.49 8.77
CA ALA A 112 9.28 15.46 10.09
C ALA A 112 7.74 15.38 9.99
N THR A 113 7.15 16.17 9.11
CA THR A 113 5.69 16.19 8.90
C THR A 113 5.19 14.87 8.32
N LEU A 114 5.84 14.36 7.28
CA LEU A 114 5.39 13.15 6.57
C LEU A 114 5.66 11.88 7.38
N VAL A 115 6.79 11.81 8.09
CA VAL A 115 7.08 10.72 9.03
C VAL A 115 6.12 10.72 10.22
N ALA A 116 5.74 11.90 10.74
CA ALA A 116 4.75 11.98 11.82
C ALA A 116 3.39 11.40 11.38
N LEU A 117 2.97 11.60 10.13
CA LEU A 117 1.78 10.93 9.61
C LEU A 117 1.93 9.40 9.62
N GLU A 118 3.08 8.89 9.18
CA GLU A 118 3.35 7.44 9.20
C GLU A 118 3.31 6.87 10.62
N ALA A 119 3.97 7.55 11.57
CA ALA A 119 3.99 7.18 12.97
C ALA A 119 2.57 7.15 13.57
N ALA A 120 1.76 8.17 13.28
CA ALA A 120 0.38 8.26 13.73
C ALA A 120 -0.52 7.13 13.19
N ARG A 121 -0.26 6.66 11.97
CA ARG A 121 -1.11 5.66 11.31
C ARG A 121 -0.72 4.22 11.58
N TYR A 122 0.59 3.93 11.55
CA TYR A 122 1.10 2.56 11.49
C TYR A 122 1.71 2.09 12.82
N GLY A 123 2.21 3.01 13.67
CA GLY A 123 2.85 2.64 14.93
C GLY A 123 4.14 1.83 14.78
N ASP A 124 4.74 1.83 13.59
CA ASP A 124 5.91 1.03 13.21
C ASP A 124 7.19 1.86 13.01
N VAL A 125 7.15 3.15 13.34
CA VAL A 125 8.28 4.07 13.22
C VAL A 125 9.11 4.08 14.51
N VAL A 126 10.43 4.01 14.35
CA VAL A 126 11.42 4.19 15.42
C VAL A 126 12.40 5.30 15.00
N VAL A 127 12.46 6.36 15.82
CA VAL A 127 13.42 7.47 15.67
C VAL A 127 14.45 7.37 16.77
N LEU A 128 15.70 7.12 16.39
CA LEU A 128 16.83 6.97 17.28
C LEU A 128 17.50 8.34 17.55
N GLY A 129 17.97 8.55 18.77
CA GLY A 129 18.73 9.74 19.17
C GLY A 129 20.17 9.74 18.65
N CYS A 130 20.35 9.70 17.34
CA CYS A 130 21.63 9.75 16.63
C CYS A 130 21.58 10.71 15.44
N ASP A 131 22.75 10.96 14.85
CA ASP A 131 22.86 11.57 13.53
C ASP A 131 22.73 10.49 12.44
N GLU A 132 21.96 10.79 11.39
CA GLU A 132 21.68 9.84 10.31
C GLU A 132 22.93 9.54 9.49
N SER A 133 23.55 8.39 9.77
CA SER A 133 24.61 7.83 8.95
C SER A 133 24.79 6.33 9.21
N MET A 134 25.13 5.61 8.14
CA MET A 134 25.32 4.16 8.16
C MET A 134 26.52 3.75 9.02
N ASN A 135 27.59 4.54 9.03
CA ASN A 135 28.88 4.15 9.61
C ASN A 135 29.23 4.90 10.92
N THR A 136 28.34 5.74 11.43
CA THR A 136 28.56 6.53 12.66
C THR A 136 27.72 6.04 13.83
N GLY A 137 27.42 4.74 13.86
CA GLY A 137 26.85 4.09 15.03
C GLY A 137 25.35 3.85 15.03
N LYS A 138 24.62 4.06 13.92
CA LYS A 138 23.18 3.79 13.84
C LYS A 138 22.81 2.37 14.27
N THR A 139 23.56 1.36 13.83
CA THR A 139 23.38 -0.05 14.23
C THR A 139 23.60 -0.26 15.73
N TYR A 140 24.66 0.35 16.28
CA TYR A 140 24.89 0.32 17.72
C TYR A 140 23.73 0.97 18.48
N THR A 141 23.32 2.18 18.09
CA THR A 141 22.22 2.92 18.71
C THR A 141 20.89 2.15 18.62
N PHE A 142 20.63 1.46 17.50
CA PHE A 142 19.46 0.60 17.36
C PHE A 142 19.46 -0.49 18.43
N PHE A 143 20.47 -1.35 18.49
CA PHE A 143 20.51 -2.44 19.47
C PHE A 143 20.57 -1.92 20.92
N ALA A 144 21.41 -0.91 21.18
CA ALA A 144 21.64 -0.40 22.53
C ALA A 144 20.43 0.32 23.14
N SER A 145 19.53 0.86 22.32
CA SER A 145 18.32 1.55 22.82
C SER A 145 17.13 0.61 23.06
N LEU A 146 17.12 -0.60 22.48
CA LEU A 146 15.97 -1.50 22.55
C LEU A 146 15.60 -1.94 23.98
N PRO A 147 16.55 -2.31 24.88
CA PRO A 147 16.20 -2.67 26.25
C PRO A 147 15.43 -1.55 26.95
N ASP A 148 15.99 -0.34 27.00
CA ASP A 148 15.34 0.83 27.60
C ASP A 148 13.99 1.17 26.94
N MET A 149 13.88 1.04 25.61
CA MET A 149 12.63 1.29 24.87
C MET A 149 11.54 0.25 25.15
N LEU A 150 11.91 -0.98 25.53
CA LEU A 150 10.97 -2.09 25.66
C LEU A 150 10.71 -2.52 27.12
N ASP A 151 11.50 -2.06 28.09
CA ASP A 151 11.41 -2.38 29.51
C ASP A 151 10.12 -1.93 30.24
N GLY A 152 9.13 -1.40 29.51
CA GLY A 152 7.89 -0.83 30.05
C GLY A 152 6.59 -1.64 29.86
N ASP A 153 6.59 -2.80 29.19
CA ASP A 153 5.34 -3.55 28.90
C ASP A 153 4.92 -4.53 30.04
N GLY A 154 5.61 -4.53 31.18
CA GLY A 154 5.37 -5.44 32.31
C GLY A 154 5.14 -4.70 33.64
N GLY A 155 3.98 -4.06 33.78
CA GLY A 155 3.51 -3.44 35.02
C GLY A 155 3.03 -4.46 36.06
N ASP A 156 3.98 -5.05 36.77
CA ASP A 156 3.86 -5.39 38.20
C ASP A 156 5.31 -5.51 38.71
N GLY A 157 5.63 -4.88 39.84
CA GLY A 157 6.96 -4.82 40.43
C GLY A 157 7.46 -6.17 41.00
N SER A 158 6.98 -7.29 40.46
CA SER A 158 7.42 -8.63 40.86
C SER A 158 8.76 -8.95 40.20
N THR A 159 9.80 -9.07 41.02
CA THR A 159 11.17 -9.51 40.68
C THR A 159 11.28 -10.99 40.28
N THR A 160 10.19 -11.60 39.80
CA THR A 160 10.18 -12.97 39.27
C THR A 160 10.28 -12.94 37.74
N SER A 161 11.48 -13.24 37.21
CA SER A 161 11.80 -13.55 35.81
C SER A 161 10.88 -12.87 34.77
N ARG A 162 11.15 -11.59 34.46
CA ARG A 162 10.53 -10.96 33.29
C ARG A 162 11.01 -11.70 32.05
N ARG A 163 10.07 -12.35 31.35
CA ARG A 163 10.32 -12.85 29.99
C ARG A 163 10.77 -11.66 29.13
N ALA A 164 11.88 -11.80 28.42
CA ALA A 164 12.36 -10.80 27.46
C ALA A 164 11.22 -10.34 26.52
N PRO A 165 11.19 -9.11 26.00
CA PRO A 165 10.12 -8.65 25.09
C PRO A 165 10.17 -9.35 23.73
N TYR A 166 11.36 -9.80 23.29
CA TYR A 166 11.57 -10.62 22.10
C TYR A 166 12.58 -11.71 22.40
N ASP A 167 12.53 -12.80 21.63
CA ASP A 167 13.53 -13.87 21.70
C ASP A 167 14.68 -13.56 20.72
N TYR A 168 14.34 -12.93 19.60
CA TYR A 168 15.27 -12.52 18.54
C TYR A 168 15.05 -11.08 18.09
N VAL A 169 16.15 -10.39 17.76
CA VAL A 169 16.14 -9.06 17.14
C VAL A 169 16.97 -9.09 15.87
N MET A 170 16.39 -8.61 14.78
CA MET A 170 17.00 -8.52 13.48
C MET A 170 17.30 -7.07 13.09
N LYS A 171 18.51 -6.83 12.58
CA LYS A 171 18.84 -5.65 11.76
C LYS A 171 18.78 -6.04 10.29
N THR A 172 18.19 -5.21 9.45
CA THR A 172 18.31 -5.31 7.98
C THR A 172 18.20 -3.93 7.33
N ASP A 173 18.53 -3.87 6.04
CA ASP A 173 18.44 -2.67 5.21
C ASP A 173 17.15 -2.66 4.39
N ASP A 174 16.69 -1.48 3.99
CA ASP A 174 15.45 -1.29 3.23
C ASP A 174 15.52 -1.76 1.76
N ASP A 175 16.65 -2.30 1.31
CA ASP A 175 16.86 -2.93 0.01
C ASP A 175 16.99 -4.46 0.09
N THR A 176 16.62 -5.05 1.23
CA THR A 176 16.54 -6.51 1.40
C THR A 176 15.09 -6.97 1.60
N TYR A 177 14.71 -7.98 0.81
CA TYR A 177 13.43 -8.67 0.93
C TYR A 177 13.59 -9.97 1.71
N PHE A 178 12.72 -10.21 2.69
CA PHE A 178 12.64 -11.47 3.43
C PHE A 178 11.35 -12.22 3.13
N ARG A 179 11.47 -13.54 2.97
CA ARG A 179 10.36 -14.49 3.05
C ARG A 179 10.13 -14.88 4.51
N LEU A 180 9.11 -14.29 5.13
CA LEU A 180 8.85 -14.44 6.56
C LEU A 180 8.58 -15.90 6.95
N ASP A 181 7.89 -16.66 6.09
CA ASP A 181 7.63 -18.09 6.30
C ASP A 181 8.95 -18.89 6.43
N ARG A 182 9.89 -18.64 5.51
CA ARG A 182 11.19 -19.32 5.49
C ARG A 182 12.09 -18.86 6.62
N LEU A 183 12.08 -17.56 6.93
CA LEU A 183 12.82 -17.00 8.05
C LEU A 183 12.33 -17.56 9.40
N VAL A 184 11.02 -17.62 9.62
CA VAL A 184 10.45 -18.20 10.85
C VAL A 184 10.76 -19.69 10.94
N THR A 185 10.65 -20.42 9.83
CA THR A 185 10.96 -21.86 9.81
C THR A 185 12.43 -22.14 10.12
N SER A 186 13.37 -21.31 9.63
CA SER A 186 14.81 -21.50 9.90
C SER A 186 15.21 -21.15 11.35
N LEU A 187 14.45 -20.26 12.01
CA LEU A 187 14.65 -19.89 13.41
C LEU A 187 14.01 -20.87 14.41
N ARG A 188 13.05 -21.70 13.96
CA ARG A 188 12.36 -22.63 14.85
C ARG A 188 13.32 -23.65 15.46
N GLY A 189 13.35 -23.72 16.78
CA GLY A 189 14.22 -24.64 17.53
C GLY A 189 15.68 -24.19 17.63
N GLN A 190 16.02 -22.98 17.16
CA GLN A 190 17.35 -22.41 17.37
C GLN A 190 17.54 -21.99 18.84
N PRO A 191 18.79 -21.86 19.32
CA PRO A 191 19.06 -21.31 20.65
C PRO A 191 18.53 -19.89 20.78
N THR A 192 18.00 -19.54 21.95
CA THR A 192 17.54 -18.18 22.31
C THR A 192 18.58 -17.39 23.11
N GLU A 193 19.79 -17.95 23.27
CA GLU A 193 20.91 -17.34 23.98
C GLU A 193 22.19 -17.43 23.14
N ASP A 194 23.02 -16.40 23.23
CA ASP A 194 24.32 -16.31 22.57
C ASP A 194 24.27 -16.67 21.05
N PHE A 195 23.17 -16.31 20.38
CA PHE A 195 22.81 -16.70 19.02
C PHE A 195 23.03 -15.59 18.01
N TYR A 196 23.73 -15.89 16.91
CA TYR A 196 24.02 -14.96 15.82
C TYR A 196 23.78 -15.62 14.46
N TYR A 197 22.79 -15.12 13.73
CA TYR A 197 22.28 -15.72 12.49
C TYR A 197 22.36 -14.73 11.33
N GLY A 198 22.78 -15.19 10.16
CA GLY A 198 22.81 -14.36 8.96
C GLY A 198 23.67 -14.97 7.85
N ALA A 199 23.83 -14.24 6.75
CA ALA A 199 24.72 -14.66 5.67
C ALA A 199 26.16 -14.29 6.01
N GLY A 200 27.00 -15.28 6.33
CA GLY A 200 28.44 -15.06 6.50
C GLY A 200 29.12 -14.82 5.16
N LEU A 201 30.31 -14.21 5.19
CA LEU A 201 31.16 -14.11 3.99
C LEU A 201 31.35 -15.51 3.36
N PRO A 202 31.00 -15.71 2.07
CA PRO A 202 31.02 -17.04 1.44
C PRO A 202 32.39 -17.72 1.42
N PHE A 203 33.48 -16.93 1.50
CA PHE A 203 34.86 -17.41 1.47
C PHE A 203 35.53 -17.49 2.84
N ALA A 204 34.80 -17.16 3.92
CA ALA A 204 35.27 -17.32 5.30
C ALA A 204 34.90 -18.71 5.85
N ASP A 205 35.13 -18.94 7.15
CA ASP A 205 34.70 -20.17 7.83
C ASP A 205 33.17 -20.36 7.68
N PRO A 206 32.70 -21.39 6.95
CA PRO A 206 31.28 -21.58 6.71
C PRO A 206 30.50 -21.91 7.99
N LYS A 207 31.15 -22.49 9.00
CA LYS A 207 30.54 -22.86 10.29
C LYS A 207 30.58 -21.71 11.28
N PHE A 208 31.65 -20.91 11.26
CA PHE A 208 31.85 -19.82 12.20
C PHE A 208 32.33 -18.54 11.50
N PRO A 209 31.47 -17.90 10.68
CA PRO A 209 31.86 -16.71 9.95
C PRO A 209 32.23 -15.58 10.93
N PRO A 210 33.27 -14.77 10.65
CA PRO A 210 33.74 -13.73 11.57
C PRO A 210 32.69 -12.64 11.81
N PHE A 211 31.85 -12.37 10.82
CA PHE A 211 30.70 -11.48 10.85
C PHE A 211 29.66 -11.91 9.79
N MET A 212 28.42 -11.42 9.93
CA MET A 212 27.34 -11.59 8.94
C MET A 212 27.24 -10.33 8.08
N LEU A 213 26.91 -10.48 6.80
CA LEU A 213 26.81 -9.39 5.82
C LEU A 213 25.64 -8.44 6.09
N GLY A 214 25.79 -7.19 5.66
CA GLY A 214 24.82 -6.09 5.85
C GLY A 214 23.38 -6.33 5.40
N MET A 215 23.11 -7.32 4.52
CA MET A 215 21.76 -7.71 4.07
C MET A 215 20.81 -8.06 5.22
N GLY A 216 21.35 -8.47 6.36
CA GLY A 216 20.59 -8.61 7.58
C GLY A 216 21.06 -9.78 8.42
N TYR A 217 20.95 -9.59 9.73
CA TYR A 217 21.38 -10.56 10.72
C TYR A 217 20.56 -10.44 11.99
N ILE A 218 20.52 -11.55 12.73
CA ILE A 218 19.68 -11.75 13.91
C ILE A 218 20.57 -12.03 15.11
N LEU A 219 20.26 -11.38 16.23
CA LEU A 219 20.85 -11.60 17.53
C LEU A 219 19.77 -12.10 18.49
N SER A 220 20.13 -13.00 19.41
CA SER A 220 19.29 -13.28 20.58
C SER A 220 19.20 -12.07 21.51
N TRP A 221 18.14 -11.99 22.30
CA TRP A 221 17.90 -10.85 23.19
C TRP A 221 19.03 -10.62 24.21
N ASP A 222 19.63 -11.67 24.77
CA ASP A 222 20.76 -11.56 25.71
C ASP A 222 21.99 -10.87 25.08
N LEU A 223 22.20 -11.06 23.77
CA LEU A 223 23.25 -10.34 23.04
C LEU A 223 22.90 -8.87 22.85
N VAL A 224 21.63 -8.54 22.65
CA VAL A 224 21.15 -7.15 22.56
C VAL A 224 21.34 -6.43 23.91
N GLU A 225 20.99 -7.07 25.02
CA GLU A 225 21.23 -6.55 26.37
C GLU A 225 22.73 -6.38 26.66
N TRP A 226 23.55 -7.35 26.25
CA TRP A 226 24.99 -7.22 26.35
C TRP A 226 25.51 -6.05 25.49
N ILE A 227 24.97 -5.82 24.29
CA ILE A 227 25.36 -4.68 23.44
C ILE A 227 25.05 -3.36 24.13
N ALA A 228 23.89 -3.25 24.76
CA ALA A 228 23.46 -2.03 25.47
C ALA A 228 24.34 -1.70 26.69
N THR A 229 24.85 -2.72 27.38
CA THR A 229 25.54 -2.55 28.68
C THR A 229 27.07 -2.60 28.58
N SER A 230 27.61 -3.20 27.51
CA SER A 230 29.05 -3.43 27.36
C SER A 230 29.82 -2.21 26.84
N ASP A 231 31.02 -2.03 27.39
CA ASP A 231 32.00 -1.05 26.91
C ASP A 231 32.51 -1.35 25.49
N ILE A 232 32.49 -2.62 25.08
CA ILE A 232 33.12 -3.06 23.83
C ILE A 232 32.39 -2.47 22.61
N PRO A 233 31.07 -2.68 22.41
CA PRO A 233 30.34 -2.03 21.32
C PRO A 233 30.36 -0.51 21.43
N ARG A 234 30.15 0.03 22.64
CA ARG A 234 30.10 1.48 22.89
C ARG A 234 31.38 2.20 22.43
N LYS A 235 32.56 1.63 22.70
CA LYS A 235 33.85 2.20 22.29
C LYS A 235 34.21 1.92 20.83
N ASN A 236 33.47 1.03 20.16
CA ASN A 236 33.73 0.60 18.78
C ASN A 236 32.50 0.79 17.87
N ALA A 237 31.69 1.83 18.11
CA ALA A 237 30.44 2.05 17.38
C ALA A 237 30.61 2.63 15.96
N VAL A 238 31.80 3.15 15.62
CA VAL A 238 32.05 3.88 14.36
C VAL A 238 32.88 3.05 13.39
N GLY A 239 32.39 2.87 12.16
CA GLY A 239 32.97 2.03 11.11
C GLY A 239 31.91 1.23 10.32
N PRO A 240 32.32 0.32 9.41
CA PRO A 240 31.40 -0.56 8.68
C PRO A 240 30.60 -1.44 9.63
N GLU A 241 29.28 -1.32 9.63
CA GLU A 241 28.44 -1.74 10.75
C GLU A 241 28.35 -3.26 10.90
N ASP A 242 28.38 -3.99 9.79
CA ASP A 242 28.32 -5.44 9.74
C ASP A 242 29.60 -6.09 10.28
N MET A 243 30.75 -5.59 9.83
CA MET A 243 32.07 -5.96 10.35
C MET A 243 32.21 -5.62 11.84
N LEU A 244 31.70 -4.46 12.27
CA LEU A 244 31.76 -4.03 13.67
C LEU A 244 30.95 -4.92 14.57
N THR A 245 29.74 -5.31 14.16
CA THR A 245 28.89 -6.23 14.96
C THR A 245 29.62 -7.55 15.22
N GLY A 246 30.23 -8.14 14.18
CA GLY A 246 31.06 -9.33 14.35
C GLY A 246 32.28 -9.07 15.24
N LYS A 247 32.98 -7.94 15.08
CA LYS A 247 34.12 -7.55 15.92
C LYS A 247 33.73 -7.45 17.40
N TRP A 248 32.60 -6.84 17.73
CA TRP A 248 32.11 -6.71 19.10
C TRP A 248 31.91 -8.08 19.73
N LEU A 249 31.17 -8.95 19.04
CA LEU A 249 30.85 -10.29 19.53
C LEU A 249 32.12 -11.14 19.72
N ASN A 250 33.04 -11.11 18.77
CA ASN A 250 34.32 -11.81 18.87
C ASN A 250 35.16 -11.31 20.05
N THR A 251 35.28 -9.99 20.22
CA THR A 251 36.06 -9.37 21.31
C THR A 251 35.43 -9.65 22.67
N GLY A 252 34.10 -9.68 22.75
CA GLY A 252 33.34 -9.99 23.95
C GLY A 252 33.23 -11.47 24.28
N ASN A 253 33.79 -12.37 23.44
CA ASN A 253 33.63 -13.82 23.56
C ASN A 253 32.14 -14.25 23.61
N LYS A 254 31.35 -13.62 22.74
CA LYS A 254 29.90 -13.80 22.55
C LYS A 254 29.61 -14.43 21.18
N ALA A 255 28.35 -14.77 20.96
CA ALA A 255 27.84 -15.42 19.76
C ALA A 255 28.55 -16.74 19.45
N ARG A 256 28.57 -17.67 20.41
CA ARG A 256 29.09 -19.04 20.23
C ARG A 256 28.17 -19.88 19.35
N ASN A 257 26.86 -19.57 19.33
CA ASN A 257 25.90 -20.22 18.45
C ASN A 257 25.76 -19.41 17.15
N ARG A 258 26.61 -19.68 16.15
CA ARG A 258 26.52 -19.03 14.83
C ARG A 258 25.79 -19.89 13.83
N TYR A 259 24.89 -19.26 13.08
CA TYR A 259 24.18 -19.91 11.99
C TYR A 259 24.39 -19.14 10.68
N ASN A 260 25.11 -19.77 9.76
CA ASN A 260 25.36 -19.22 8.43
C ASN A 260 24.26 -19.66 7.46
N THR A 261 23.59 -18.70 6.83
CA THR A 261 22.41 -18.93 5.99
C THR A 261 22.71 -19.09 4.51
N VAL A 262 23.97 -19.00 4.09
CA VAL A 262 24.37 -19.27 2.70
C VAL A 262 24.02 -20.74 2.34
N PRO A 263 23.37 -21.03 1.20
CA PRO A 263 23.08 -20.13 0.07
C PRO A 263 21.65 -19.56 0.03
N TYR A 264 20.91 -19.59 1.15
CA TYR A 264 19.49 -19.20 1.21
C TYR A 264 19.26 -17.69 1.37
N MET A 265 20.29 -16.93 1.74
CA MET A 265 20.31 -15.47 1.71
C MET A 265 21.42 -15.02 0.76
N TYR A 266 21.09 -14.18 -0.22
CA TYR A 266 22.04 -13.80 -1.28
C TYR A 266 21.68 -12.47 -1.96
N ASP A 267 22.65 -11.92 -2.67
CA ASP A 267 22.48 -10.72 -3.49
C ASP A 267 21.74 -11.05 -4.80
N TYR A 268 20.83 -10.18 -5.21
CA TYR A 268 20.16 -10.28 -6.49
C TYR A 268 21.18 -10.13 -7.64
N LYS A 269 21.25 -11.13 -8.52
CA LYS A 269 22.19 -11.17 -9.66
C LYS A 269 21.53 -10.80 -10.99
N GLY A 270 20.21 -10.60 -11.01
CA GLY A 270 19.45 -10.18 -12.18
C GLY A 270 18.24 -11.08 -12.51
N PRO A 271 17.50 -10.76 -13.57
CA PRO A 271 16.27 -11.49 -13.89
C PRO A 271 16.52 -12.88 -14.50
N THR A 272 17.74 -13.16 -14.96
CA THR A 272 18.10 -14.39 -15.69
C THR A 272 19.03 -15.33 -14.91
N SER A 273 19.38 -15.00 -13.67
CA SER A 273 20.45 -15.67 -12.90
C SER A 273 20.05 -16.98 -12.22
N GLY A 274 18.84 -17.50 -12.43
CA GLY A 274 18.37 -18.66 -11.66
C GLY A 274 18.26 -18.37 -10.16
N ASP A 275 18.24 -17.09 -9.78
CA ASP A 275 17.89 -16.63 -8.43
C ASP A 275 16.45 -17.07 -8.11
N PHE A 276 16.08 -17.02 -6.83
CA PHE A 276 14.78 -17.44 -6.26
C PHE A 276 14.66 -18.96 -6.08
N LEU A 277 15.62 -19.53 -5.37
CA LEU A 277 15.56 -20.92 -4.89
C LEU A 277 14.28 -21.16 -4.06
N VAL A 278 13.79 -22.40 -4.07
CA VAL A 278 12.58 -22.79 -3.30
C VAL A 278 12.70 -22.46 -1.81
N ASP A 279 13.91 -22.56 -1.28
CA ASP A 279 14.24 -22.33 0.12
C ASP A 279 14.90 -20.96 0.36
N THR A 280 14.81 -20.02 -0.59
CA THR A 280 15.29 -18.64 -0.38
C THR A 280 14.62 -18.03 0.85
N ILE A 281 15.46 -17.51 1.75
CA ILE A 281 15.08 -16.77 2.96
C ILE A 281 15.10 -15.27 2.67
N ALA A 282 16.14 -14.78 1.98
CA ALA A 282 16.28 -13.35 1.69
C ALA A 282 16.96 -13.06 0.35
N VAL A 283 16.59 -11.93 -0.24
CA VAL A 283 17.22 -11.39 -1.46
C VAL A 283 17.60 -9.93 -1.22
N HIS A 284 18.88 -9.61 -1.39
CA HIS A 284 19.48 -8.31 -1.12
C HIS A 284 19.80 -7.53 -2.41
N GLN A 285 20.13 -6.25 -2.26
CA GLN A 285 20.45 -5.28 -3.32
C GLN A 285 19.27 -4.97 -4.25
N LEU A 286 18.05 -4.95 -3.70
CA LEU A 286 16.84 -4.53 -4.42
C LEU A 286 16.72 -3.00 -4.45
N LYS A 287 17.76 -2.35 -5.01
CA LYS A 287 18.01 -0.90 -4.92
C LYS A 287 17.10 -0.06 -5.81
N GLU A 288 16.60 -0.60 -6.91
CA GLU A 288 15.76 0.16 -7.86
C GLU A 288 14.28 0.08 -7.49
N ASN A 289 13.63 1.25 -7.38
CA ASN A 289 12.17 1.41 -7.47
C ASN A 289 11.77 2.04 -8.82
N SER A 290 12.67 2.04 -9.80
CA SER A 290 12.59 2.96 -10.92
C SER A 290 11.62 2.49 -12.01
N SER A 291 10.75 3.42 -12.42
CA SER A 291 9.99 3.44 -13.68
C SER A 291 10.87 3.30 -14.96
N ALA A 292 12.18 3.08 -14.81
CA ALA A 292 13.16 2.96 -15.88
C ALA A 292 13.26 1.54 -16.47
N ALA A 293 12.62 0.53 -15.85
CA ALA A 293 12.51 -0.80 -16.46
C ALA A 293 11.68 -0.79 -17.76
N VAL A 294 10.87 0.25 -17.99
CA VAL A 294 10.04 0.42 -19.21
C VAL A 294 10.79 1.14 -20.34
N THR A 295 11.97 1.73 -20.10
CA THR A 295 12.72 2.49 -21.12
C THR A 295 13.97 1.79 -21.65
N LYS A 296 14.17 0.49 -21.40
CA LYS A 296 15.11 -0.29 -22.19
C LYS A 296 14.50 -0.56 -23.56
N LYS A 297 14.88 0.26 -24.55
CA LYS A 297 14.68 -0.01 -25.98
C LYS A 297 14.94 -1.50 -26.26
N PRO A 298 14.05 -2.22 -26.96
CA PRO A 298 14.34 -3.60 -27.33
C PRO A 298 15.56 -3.60 -28.24
N LEU A 299 16.54 -4.42 -27.88
CA LEU A 299 17.70 -4.72 -28.70
C LEU A 299 17.17 -5.30 -30.02
N SER A 300 17.26 -4.53 -31.10
CA SER A 300 17.11 -5.05 -32.45
C SER A 300 18.28 -5.97 -32.74
N VAL A 301 18.02 -7.24 -33.07
CA VAL A 301 18.45 -7.96 -34.29
C VAL A 301 18.14 -9.44 -34.06
N PHE A 302 17.00 -9.89 -34.58
CA PHE A 302 16.83 -11.29 -34.99
C PHE A 302 16.50 -11.28 -36.49
N PRO A 303 17.09 -12.19 -37.29
CA PRO A 303 16.79 -12.27 -38.72
C PRO A 303 15.30 -12.58 -38.92
N LYS A 304 14.65 -11.83 -39.82
CA LYS A 304 13.21 -11.99 -40.13
C LYS A 304 12.94 -13.44 -40.56
N PRO A 305 12.02 -14.17 -39.91
CA PRO A 305 11.52 -15.42 -40.45
C PRO A 305 10.77 -15.14 -41.76
N SER A 306 10.79 -16.10 -42.69
CA SER A 306 10.04 -15.97 -43.94
C SER A 306 8.54 -15.78 -43.66
N PHE A 307 7.85 -15.05 -44.54
CA PHE A 307 6.42 -14.68 -44.39
C PHE A 307 5.53 -15.89 -44.09
N ALA A 308 5.88 -17.09 -44.60
CA ALA A 308 5.17 -18.32 -44.35
C ALA A 308 5.32 -18.87 -42.90
N ALA A 309 6.47 -18.67 -42.25
CA ALA A 309 6.70 -19.12 -40.88
C ALA A 309 6.06 -18.19 -39.83
N GLY A 310 5.99 -16.88 -40.12
CA GLY A 310 5.35 -15.90 -39.25
C GLY A 310 3.83 -16.06 -39.16
N VAL A 311 3.17 -16.39 -40.27
CA VAL A 311 1.71 -16.63 -40.29
C VAL A 311 1.35 -17.88 -39.50
N LEU A 312 2.14 -18.95 -39.57
CA LEU A 312 1.88 -20.20 -38.86
C LEU A 312 2.08 -20.09 -37.33
N LEU A 313 2.98 -19.20 -36.90
CA LEU A 313 3.21 -18.89 -35.47
C LEU A 313 2.15 -17.96 -34.89
N LEU A 314 1.59 -17.04 -35.68
CA LEU A 314 0.63 -16.04 -35.19
C LEU A 314 -0.83 -16.52 -35.24
N LEU A 315 -1.14 -17.51 -36.07
CA LEU A 315 -2.50 -18.06 -36.22
C LEU A 315 -3.10 -18.59 -34.89
N PRO A 316 -2.36 -19.33 -34.05
CA PRO A 316 -2.87 -19.77 -32.75
C PRO A 316 -3.16 -18.61 -31.79
N PHE A 317 -2.30 -17.58 -31.78
CA PHE A 317 -2.50 -16.40 -30.94
C PHE A 317 -3.66 -15.53 -31.42
N PHE A 318 -3.84 -15.40 -32.74
CA PHE A 318 -5.01 -14.72 -33.31
C PHE A 318 -6.30 -15.48 -33.03
N LEU A 319 -6.28 -16.81 -33.13
CA LEU A 319 -7.44 -17.64 -32.82
C LEU A 319 -7.79 -17.58 -31.33
N LEU A 320 -6.78 -17.63 -30.45
CA LEU A 320 -6.96 -17.47 -29.01
C LEU A 320 -7.49 -16.08 -28.65
N ALA A 321 -6.94 -15.02 -29.26
CA ALA A 321 -7.43 -13.66 -29.07
C ALA A 321 -8.86 -13.48 -29.59
N PHE A 322 -9.20 -14.09 -30.73
CA PHE A 322 -10.57 -14.07 -31.26
C PHE A 322 -11.54 -14.79 -30.33
N ILE A 323 -11.17 -15.98 -29.81
CA ILE A 323 -11.98 -16.71 -28.82
C ILE A 323 -12.18 -15.86 -27.56
N TYR A 324 -11.13 -15.27 -27.01
CA TYR A 324 -11.26 -14.44 -25.80
C TYR A 324 -12.05 -13.15 -26.03
N LEU A 325 -11.89 -12.47 -27.17
CA LEU A 325 -12.56 -11.19 -27.44
C LEU A 325 -14.02 -11.34 -27.88
N PHE A 326 -14.37 -12.44 -28.56
CA PHE A 326 -15.71 -12.64 -29.12
C PHE A 326 -16.57 -13.68 -28.39
N LEU A 327 -15.98 -14.73 -27.81
CA LEU A 327 -16.73 -15.75 -27.07
C LEU A 327 -16.76 -15.48 -25.56
N PHE A 328 -15.75 -14.80 -25.01
CA PHE A 328 -15.66 -14.42 -23.59
C PHE A 328 -15.52 -12.91 -23.36
N PRO A 329 -16.39 -12.06 -23.96
CA PRO A 329 -16.25 -10.60 -23.90
C PRO A 329 -16.38 -9.99 -22.49
N GLN A 330 -16.74 -10.80 -21.48
CA GLN A 330 -16.94 -10.36 -20.10
C GLN A 330 -15.86 -10.80 -19.10
N GLU A 331 -14.88 -11.63 -19.48
CA GLU A 331 -13.84 -12.11 -18.53
C GLU A 331 -12.69 -11.11 -18.30
N PHE A 332 -12.61 -10.02 -19.06
CA PHE A 332 -11.71 -8.89 -18.77
C PHE A 332 -12.28 -7.88 -17.75
N GLN A 333 -13.38 -8.22 -17.07
CA GLN A 333 -13.79 -7.46 -15.88
C GLN A 333 -12.81 -7.72 -14.73
N LEU A 334 -11.77 -6.87 -14.70
CA LEU A 334 -10.88 -6.52 -13.59
C LEU A 334 -10.53 -7.63 -12.58
N GLN A 335 -9.27 -8.03 -12.59
CA GLN A 335 -8.54 -8.49 -11.40
C GLN A 335 -8.33 -7.35 -10.38
N SER A 336 -9.42 -6.71 -9.92
CA SER A 336 -9.39 -5.75 -8.81
C SER A 336 -10.19 -6.20 -7.61
N PHE A 337 -10.48 -7.49 -7.51
CA PHE A 337 -11.07 -8.10 -6.33
C PHE A 337 -10.04 -8.92 -5.55
N ILE A 338 -9.00 -8.24 -5.07
CA ILE A 338 -8.26 -8.60 -3.85
C ILE A 338 -7.82 -7.30 -3.16
N ALA A 339 -8.77 -6.57 -2.57
CA ALA A 339 -8.48 -5.48 -1.61
C ALA A 339 -9.76 -5.04 -0.88
N SER A 340 -10.55 -5.99 -0.38
CA SER A 340 -11.63 -5.69 0.56
C SER A 340 -11.77 -6.87 1.50
N CYS A 341 -11.81 -6.59 2.80
CA CYS A 341 -11.73 -7.53 3.93
C CYS A 341 -10.30 -7.89 4.37
N ASN A 342 -9.60 -6.90 4.95
CA ASN A 342 -8.82 -7.14 6.15
C ASN A 342 -9.09 -5.98 7.13
N PRO A 343 -9.81 -6.19 8.25
CA PRO A 343 -9.62 -5.32 9.39
C PRO A 343 -8.15 -5.52 9.80
N ILE A 344 -7.33 -4.50 9.56
CA ILE A 344 -5.96 -4.47 10.08
C ILE A 344 -6.09 -4.74 11.59
N ALA A 345 -5.51 -5.85 12.03
CA ALA A 345 -5.34 -6.14 13.44
C ALA A 345 -4.72 -4.91 14.09
N ALA A 346 -5.47 -4.27 14.98
CA ALA A 346 -4.94 -3.22 15.82
C ALA A 346 -3.73 -3.81 16.53
N SER A 347 -2.55 -3.28 16.19
CA SER A 347 -1.34 -3.51 16.98
C SER A 347 -1.68 -3.16 18.43
N SER A 348 -1.53 -4.15 19.29
CA SER A 348 -1.86 -4.11 20.70
C SER A 348 -1.08 -3.01 21.40
N TYR A 349 -1.71 -1.85 21.59
CA TYR A 349 -1.37 -0.91 22.63
C TYR A 349 -2.46 -1.03 23.71
N VAL A 350 -2.08 -1.63 24.84
CA VAL A 350 -2.93 -1.67 26.03
C VAL A 350 -2.96 -0.26 26.61
N GLY A 351 -4.05 0.45 26.36
CA GLY A 351 -4.34 1.75 26.95
C GLY A 351 -5.76 1.76 27.47
N SER A 352 -5.88 1.53 28.79
CA SER A 352 -7.01 1.85 29.67
C SER A 352 -8.42 1.47 29.18
N SER A 353 -8.96 0.42 29.81
CA SER A 353 -10.38 0.13 29.90
C SER A 353 -11.17 1.33 30.43
N ASP A 354 -11.95 1.98 29.57
CA ASP A 354 -13.29 2.43 29.95
C ASP A 354 -14.17 2.75 28.72
N ALA A 355 -15.46 2.51 28.88
CA ALA A 355 -16.56 2.68 27.91
C ALA A 355 -16.74 1.59 26.83
N LEU A 356 -17.22 0.42 27.27
CA LEU A 356 -18.00 -0.50 26.44
C LEU A 356 -19.36 0.15 26.10
N THR A 357 -19.37 1.14 25.22
CA THR A 357 -20.60 1.59 24.56
C THR A 357 -20.87 0.64 23.40
N THR A 358 -21.90 -0.19 23.54
CA THR A 358 -22.56 -0.91 22.45
C THR A 358 -22.91 0.09 21.34
N ARG A 359 -22.06 0.21 20.32
CA ARG A 359 -22.40 0.92 19.08
C ARG A 359 -23.44 0.07 18.35
N VAL A 360 -24.71 0.35 18.61
CA VAL A 360 -25.78 0.08 17.64
C VAL A 360 -25.32 0.74 16.35
N THR A 361 -24.95 -0.05 15.34
CA THR A 361 -24.57 0.44 14.01
C THR A 361 -25.83 1.00 13.34
N ARG A 362 -26.15 2.25 13.68
CA ARG A 362 -27.14 3.04 12.96
C ARG A 362 -26.62 3.23 11.53
N GLU A 363 -27.47 2.95 10.54
CA GLU A 363 -27.14 3.23 9.14
C GLU A 363 -26.71 4.70 9.00
N PRO A 364 -25.59 4.99 8.32
CA PRO A 364 -25.05 6.34 8.22
C PRO A 364 -26.07 7.27 7.54
N ASP A 365 -26.24 8.46 8.11
CA ASP A 365 -27.16 9.49 7.59
C ASP A 365 -26.64 10.15 6.30
N PHE A 366 -25.36 9.96 5.99
CA PHE A 366 -24.67 10.55 4.86
C PHE A 366 -23.64 9.58 4.26
N ARG A 367 -23.64 9.42 2.93
CA ARG A 367 -22.71 8.56 2.17
C ARG A 367 -22.08 9.31 1.01
N LEU A 368 -20.75 9.39 0.99
CA LEU A 368 -19.97 10.03 -0.06
C LEU A 368 -18.97 9.05 -0.65
N LEU A 369 -18.92 8.96 -1.98
CA LEU A 369 -17.85 8.29 -2.70
C LEU A 369 -16.90 9.35 -3.28
N ILE A 370 -15.60 9.22 -3.04
CA ILE A 370 -14.56 10.07 -3.62
C ILE A 370 -13.70 9.22 -4.55
N GLY A 371 -13.74 9.53 -5.84
CA GLY A 371 -12.83 8.99 -6.85
C GLY A 371 -11.66 9.92 -7.06
N VAL A 372 -10.48 9.49 -6.62
CA VAL A 372 -9.22 10.19 -6.86
C VAL A 372 -8.62 9.69 -8.16
N LEU A 373 -8.56 10.55 -9.16
CA LEU A 373 -7.98 10.24 -10.45
C LEU A 373 -6.46 10.42 -10.39
N THR A 374 -5.72 9.37 -10.72
CA THR A 374 -4.27 9.30 -10.55
C THR A 374 -3.64 8.44 -11.64
N ARG A 375 -2.31 8.40 -11.69
CA ARG A 375 -1.55 7.55 -12.63
C ARG A 375 -0.81 6.45 -11.89
N ALA A 376 -0.64 5.30 -12.53
CA ALA A 376 0.02 4.12 -11.95
C ALA A 376 1.41 4.42 -11.37
N ASP A 377 2.20 5.27 -12.05
CA ASP A 377 3.56 5.66 -11.68
C ASP A 377 3.62 6.59 -10.46
N LEU A 378 2.52 7.25 -10.09
CA LEU A 378 2.43 8.15 -8.92
C LEU A 378 2.14 7.39 -7.61
N TYR A 379 2.88 6.30 -7.35
CA TYR A 379 2.67 5.44 -6.19
C TYR A 379 2.82 6.18 -4.86
N GLU A 380 3.87 7.00 -4.72
CA GLU A 380 4.12 7.79 -3.51
C GLU A 380 2.96 8.75 -3.22
N ARG A 381 2.44 9.43 -4.25
CA ARG A 381 1.28 10.34 -4.12
C ARG A 381 0.05 9.58 -3.65
N ARG A 382 -0.28 8.44 -4.27
CA ARG A 382 -1.42 7.60 -3.84
C ARG A 382 -1.26 7.13 -2.39
N HIS A 383 -0.04 6.80 -1.98
CA HIS A 383 0.20 6.41 -0.59
C HIS A 383 -0.05 7.55 0.39
N LEU A 384 0.51 8.73 0.12
CA LEU A 384 0.32 9.92 0.95
C LEU A 384 -1.17 10.23 1.10
N LEU A 385 -1.94 10.17 0.01
CA LEU A 385 -3.38 10.37 0.07
C LEU A 385 -4.08 9.32 0.95
N ARG A 386 -3.72 8.03 0.83
CA ARG A 386 -4.31 6.98 1.68
C ARG A 386 -4.05 7.26 3.15
N LEU A 387 -2.84 7.71 3.47
CA LEU A 387 -2.43 8.06 4.82
C LEU A 387 -3.25 9.24 5.37
N VAL A 388 -3.34 10.31 4.58
CA VAL A 388 -4.09 11.53 4.92
C VAL A 388 -5.59 11.25 5.09
N TYR A 389 -6.21 10.50 4.19
CA TYR A 389 -7.64 10.17 4.34
C TYR A 389 -7.90 9.20 5.50
N ALA A 390 -7.05 8.20 5.71
CA ALA A 390 -7.21 7.26 6.81
C ALA A 390 -7.17 7.94 8.19
N LEU A 391 -6.32 8.95 8.37
CA LEU A 391 -6.23 9.70 9.63
C LEU A 391 -7.47 10.57 9.90
N GLN A 392 -8.20 10.99 8.86
CA GLN A 392 -9.44 11.76 9.01
C GLN A 392 -10.67 10.89 9.32
N MET A 393 -10.67 9.64 8.86
CA MET A 393 -11.85 8.76 8.92
C MET A 393 -12.24 8.32 10.33
N ALA A 394 -11.31 8.31 11.29
CA ALA A 394 -11.52 7.75 12.63
C ALA A 394 -12.71 8.37 13.41
N ASN A 395 -13.08 9.62 13.12
CA ASN A 395 -14.09 10.38 13.85
C ASN A 395 -15.28 10.83 12.98
N LEU A 396 -15.45 10.28 11.77
CA LEU A 396 -16.55 10.67 10.90
C LEU A 396 -17.84 9.95 11.30
N THR A 397 -18.95 10.70 11.39
CA THR A 397 -20.31 10.14 11.52
C THR A 397 -20.91 9.72 10.18
N ALA A 398 -20.24 10.09 9.09
CA ALA A 398 -20.60 9.79 7.71
C ALA A 398 -19.84 8.57 7.17
N HIS A 399 -20.43 7.88 6.21
CA HIS A 399 -19.76 6.82 5.47
C HIS A 399 -19.08 7.40 4.23
N VAL A 400 -17.74 7.40 4.22
CA VAL A 400 -16.94 7.93 3.11
C VAL A 400 -16.09 6.81 2.54
N ASP A 401 -16.28 6.53 1.25
CA ASP A 401 -15.43 5.63 0.49
C ASP A 401 -14.49 6.43 -0.39
N VAL A 402 -13.19 6.14 -0.33
CA VAL A 402 -12.19 6.75 -1.21
C VAL A 402 -11.58 5.68 -2.11
N ARG A 403 -11.70 5.87 -3.42
CA ARG A 403 -11.20 4.95 -4.45
C ARG A 403 -10.18 5.69 -5.32
N TYR A 404 -9.12 4.98 -5.69
CA TYR A 404 -8.02 5.52 -6.51
C TYR A 404 -8.11 4.90 -7.89
N GLU A 405 -8.45 5.71 -8.88
CA GLU A 405 -8.69 5.26 -10.23
C GLU A 405 -7.49 5.59 -11.10
N ASN A 406 -6.87 4.55 -11.67
CA ASN A 406 -5.73 4.68 -12.57
C ASN A 406 -6.25 4.86 -14.00
N LEU A 407 -6.41 6.12 -14.44
CA LEU A 407 -7.07 6.43 -15.72
C LEU A 407 -6.17 7.26 -16.64
N ASN A 408 -6.11 6.85 -17.91
CA ASN A 408 -5.68 7.64 -19.06
C ASN A 408 -6.92 8.13 -19.84
N ASP A 409 -6.76 9.07 -20.79
CA ASP A 409 -7.76 9.82 -21.58
C ASP A 409 -9.23 9.32 -21.56
N GLY A 410 -10.18 10.21 -21.23
CA GLY A 410 -11.63 9.88 -21.05
C GLY A 410 -12.07 9.68 -19.59
N LYS A 411 -11.29 10.24 -18.64
CA LYS A 411 -11.26 9.86 -17.22
C LYS A 411 -12.59 9.99 -16.47
N THR A 412 -13.34 11.06 -16.69
CA THR A 412 -14.53 11.34 -15.86
C THR A 412 -15.78 10.62 -16.30
N TYR A 413 -16.04 10.56 -17.61
CA TYR A 413 -17.15 9.76 -18.11
C TYR A 413 -16.95 8.31 -17.67
N THR A 414 -15.75 7.76 -17.89
CA THR A 414 -15.41 6.39 -17.49
C THR A 414 -15.58 6.18 -16.00
N TYR A 415 -15.13 7.12 -15.16
CA TYR A 415 -15.34 7.06 -13.71
C TYR A 415 -16.82 7.02 -13.34
N PHE A 416 -17.61 8.05 -13.67
CA PHE A 416 -19.02 8.11 -13.27
C PHE A 416 -19.86 6.99 -13.87
N SER A 417 -19.65 6.63 -15.13
CA SER A 417 -20.37 5.52 -15.77
C SER A 417 -20.01 4.16 -15.16
N SER A 418 -18.74 3.94 -14.78
CA SER A 418 -18.34 2.71 -14.10
C SER A 418 -18.92 2.64 -12.69
N ILE A 419 -18.92 3.73 -11.93
CA ILE A 419 -19.55 3.80 -10.61
C ILE A 419 -21.06 3.54 -10.71
N ALA A 420 -21.75 4.18 -11.66
CA ALA A 420 -23.16 3.94 -11.91
C ALA A 420 -23.42 2.46 -12.25
N LYS A 421 -22.59 1.83 -13.09
CA LYS A 421 -22.74 0.41 -13.44
C LYS A 421 -22.46 -0.53 -12.27
N LEU A 422 -21.43 -0.25 -11.47
CA LEU A 422 -20.99 -1.09 -10.36
C LEU A 422 -21.97 -1.05 -9.18
N TYR A 423 -22.55 0.12 -8.90
CA TYR A 423 -23.38 0.33 -7.72
C TYR A 423 -24.87 0.61 -8.03
N GLY A 424 -25.22 0.99 -9.26
CA GLY A 424 -26.59 1.31 -9.70
C GLY A 424 -27.42 0.10 -10.18
N GLY A 425 -26.91 -1.13 -10.00
CA GLY A 425 -27.58 -2.37 -10.42
C GLY A 425 -28.75 -2.84 -9.52
N GLY A 426 -29.17 -2.05 -8.54
CA GLY A 426 -30.40 -2.29 -7.80
C GLY A 426 -31.54 -1.51 -8.45
N SER A 427 -32.19 -2.08 -9.47
CA SER A 427 -33.39 -1.49 -10.08
C SER A 427 -34.39 -1.05 -9.01
N GLY A 428 -34.67 0.26 -8.98
CA GLY A 428 -35.51 0.89 -7.97
C GLY A 428 -36.35 2.04 -8.49
N ALA A 429 -36.66 2.08 -9.79
CA ALA A 429 -37.90 2.73 -10.25
C ALA A 429 -39.14 1.96 -9.75
N GLU A 430 -38.96 0.74 -9.23
CA GLU A 430 -39.95 -0.01 -8.47
C GLU A 430 -39.31 -0.51 -7.16
N GLY A 431 -39.59 0.17 -6.04
CA GLY A 431 -39.33 -0.35 -4.70
C GLY A 431 -38.23 0.33 -3.89
N GLY A 432 -38.43 1.60 -3.51
CA GLY A 432 -38.03 2.18 -2.21
C GLY A 432 -36.59 2.02 -1.68
N ARG A 433 -35.63 1.53 -2.47
CA ARG A 433 -34.26 1.28 -2.01
C ARG A 433 -33.45 2.57 -2.10
N ARG A 434 -32.91 2.99 -0.96
CA ARG A 434 -32.01 4.15 -0.84
C ARG A 434 -30.85 4.02 -1.85
N PRO A 435 -30.43 5.09 -2.56
CA PRO A 435 -29.29 5.05 -3.48
C PRO A 435 -28.03 4.55 -2.76
N PRO A 436 -27.00 4.00 -3.40
CA PRO A 436 -25.79 3.51 -2.72
C PRO A 436 -24.98 4.64 -2.05
N TYR A 437 -24.95 5.83 -2.67
CA TYR A 437 -24.34 7.03 -2.12
C TYR A 437 -25.31 8.20 -2.25
N ASP A 438 -25.12 9.22 -1.41
CA ASP A 438 -25.80 10.51 -1.55
C ASP A 438 -25.09 11.35 -2.62
N TYR A 439 -23.76 11.32 -2.60
CA TYR A 439 -22.91 12.09 -3.50
C TYR A 439 -21.71 11.30 -4.01
N VAL A 440 -21.23 11.68 -5.19
CA VAL A 440 -19.99 11.17 -5.79
C VAL A 440 -19.10 12.35 -6.19
N MET A 441 -17.87 12.35 -5.67
CA MET A 441 -16.85 13.35 -5.95
C MET A 441 -15.83 12.79 -6.93
N LYS A 442 -15.49 13.58 -7.95
CA LYS A 442 -14.25 13.45 -8.71
C LYS A 442 -13.21 14.36 -8.06
N ALA A 443 -11.99 13.87 -7.87
CA ALA A 443 -10.86 14.63 -7.32
C ALA A 443 -9.57 14.32 -8.06
N ASP A 444 -8.67 15.30 -8.16
CA ASP A 444 -7.31 15.07 -8.63
C ASP A 444 -6.39 14.58 -7.50
N ASP A 445 -5.30 13.90 -7.84
CA ASP A 445 -4.37 13.33 -6.86
C ASP A 445 -3.45 14.36 -6.16
N ASP A 446 -3.51 15.63 -6.56
CA ASP A 446 -2.90 16.76 -5.88
C ASP A 446 -3.90 17.69 -5.19
N LEU A 447 -5.11 17.20 -4.93
CA LEU A 447 -6.11 17.84 -4.08
C LEU A 447 -6.04 17.27 -2.65
N PHE A 448 -5.79 18.13 -1.67
CA PHE A 448 -6.05 17.85 -0.27
C PHE A 448 -7.48 18.22 0.08
N VAL A 449 -8.23 17.28 0.65
CA VAL A 449 -9.62 17.50 1.10
C VAL A 449 -9.72 17.27 2.60
N ARG A 450 -10.33 18.24 3.29
CA ARG A 450 -10.71 18.12 4.71
C ARG A 450 -12.09 17.48 4.79
N LEU A 451 -12.14 16.17 5.06
CA LEU A 451 -13.34 15.35 4.99
C LEU A 451 -14.46 15.88 5.88
N LEU A 452 -14.17 16.25 7.13
CA LEU A 452 -15.19 16.76 8.06
C LEU A 452 -15.84 18.03 7.50
N THR A 453 -15.03 19.01 7.10
CA THR A 453 -15.50 20.29 6.54
C THR A 453 -16.25 20.09 5.22
N LEU A 454 -15.80 19.15 4.37
CA LEU A 454 -16.53 18.79 3.16
C LEU A 454 -17.90 18.16 3.48
N ILE A 455 -17.97 17.24 4.44
CA ILE A 455 -19.24 16.61 4.84
C ILE A 455 -20.20 17.66 5.40
N GLU A 456 -19.72 18.56 6.26
CA GLU A 456 -20.52 19.64 6.83
C GLU A 456 -21.07 20.58 5.74
N SER A 457 -20.29 20.88 4.70
CA SER A 457 -20.76 21.69 3.57
C SER A 457 -21.79 20.97 2.70
N LEU A 458 -21.74 19.63 2.62
CA LEU A 458 -22.66 18.81 1.81
C LEU A 458 -23.91 18.35 2.55
N ARG A 459 -23.90 18.30 3.89
CA ARG A 459 -25.05 17.89 4.71
C ARG A 459 -26.35 18.64 4.36
N PRO A 460 -26.37 19.99 4.25
CA PRO A 460 -27.59 20.74 3.96
C PRO A 460 -27.98 20.75 2.47
N MET A 461 -27.17 20.16 1.59
CA MET A 461 -27.37 20.25 0.14
C MET A 461 -28.44 19.26 -0.34
N PRO A 462 -29.14 19.57 -1.46
CA PRO A 462 -30.11 18.66 -2.05
C PRO A 462 -29.46 17.38 -2.55
N ARG A 463 -30.17 16.25 -2.44
CA ARG A 463 -29.70 14.93 -2.87
C ARG A 463 -29.98 14.61 -4.33
N ASP A 464 -30.64 15.53 -5.03
CA ASP A 464 -31.04 15.40 -6.42
C ASP A 464 -30.55 16.60 -7.24
N ASP A 465 -30.17 16.35 -8.48
CA ASP A 465 -29.76 17.36 -9.48
C ASP A 465 -28.67 18.34 -9.00
N MET A 466 -27.81 17.91 -8.08
CA MET A 466 -26.79 18.73 -7.41
C MET A 466 -25.45 18.71 -8.14
N TYR A 467 -24.88 19.90 -8.38
CA TYR A 467 -23.52 20.08 -8.90
C TYR A 467 -22.74 21.07 -8.01
N TYR A 468 -21.76 20.57 -7.25
CA TYR A 468 -21.01 21.33 -6.25
C TYR A 468 -19.52 21.37 -6.60
N GLY A 469 -18.87 22.53 -6.51
CA GLY A 469 -17.42 22.68 -6.69
C GLY A 469 -16.96 24.12 -6.79
N ALA A 470 -15.69 24.36 -7.12
CA ALA A 470 -15.17 25.71 -7.32
C ALA A 470 -15.45 26.19 -8.76
N VAL A 471 -16.27 27.21 -8.95
CA VAL A 471 -16.67 27.65 -10.30
C VAL A 471 -15.50 28.24 -11.11
N ILE A 472 -15.46 28.00 -12.42
CA ILE A 472 -14.57 28.65 -13.37
C ILE A 472 -15.38 29.64 -14.23
N PRO A 473 -14.84 30.83 -14.56
CA PRO A 473 -13.50 31.36 -14.25
C PRO A 473 -13.27 31.73 -12.78
N CYS A 474 -11.99 31.85 -12.40
CA CYS A 474 -11.54 32.02 -11.01
C CYS A 474 -12.11 33.27 -10.32
N ASP A 475 -12.34 34.34 -11.06
CA ASP A 475 -12.88 35.62 -10.60
C ASP A 475 -14.42 35.62 -10.43
N SER A 476 -15.11 34.57 -10.89
CA SER A 476 -16.55 34.44 -10.74
C SER A 476 -16.94 33.77 -9.42
N MET A 477 -18.00 34.28 -8.81
CA MET A 477 -18.70 33.68 -7.68
C MET A 477 -20.06 33.06 -8.06
N ASP A 478 -20.52 33.27 -9.30
CA ASP A 478 -21.80 32.76 -9.81
C ASP A 478 -21.68 31.26 -10.17
N PRO A 479 -22.35 30.33 -9.47
CA PRO A 479 -22.24 28.90 -9.74
C PRO A 479 -22.81 28.48 -11.11
N PHE A 480 -23.56 29.35 -11.80
CA PHE A 480 -24.11 29.09 -13.13
C PHE A 480 -23.24 29.63 -14.27
N ARG A 481 -22.10 30.27 -13.96
CA ARG A 481 -21.27 30.96 -14.95
C ARG A 481 -20.77 30.04 -16.07
N ASP A 482 -20.07 28.96 -15.72
CA ASP A 482 -19.61 27.99 -16.72
C ASP A 482 -19.66 26.54 -16.20
N TYR A 483 -18.60 26.08 -15.54
CA TYR A 483 -18.42 24.73 -14.98
C TYR A 483 -17.62 24.78 -13.68
N MET A 484 -17.60 23.66 -12.93
CA MET A 484 -16.78 23.52 -11.72
C MET A 484 -15.38 23.00 -12.09
N SER A 485 -14.35 23.59 -11.49
CA SER A 485 -12.94 23.31 -11.73
C SER A 485 -12.57 21.83 -11.62
N GLY A 486 -11.67 21.40 -12.50
CA GLY A 486 -11.07 20.07 -12.50
C GLY A 486 -10.32 19.69 -11.22
N MET A 487 -10.02 20.62 -10.30
CA MET A 487 -9.44 20.26 -9.00
C MET A 487 -10.25 19.19 -8.28
N GLY A 488 -11.58 19.30 -8.38
CA GLY A 488 -12.55 18.35 -7.87
C GLY A 488 -13.93 18.97 -7.77
N TYR A 489 -14.95 18.15 -8.01
CA TYR A 489 -16.36 18.55 -7.96
C TYR A 489 -17.23 17.34 -7.65
N ILE A 490 -18.48 17.60 -7.27
CA ILE A 490 -19.38 16.62 -6.66
C ILE A 490 -20.72 16.65 -7.38
N LEU A 491 -21.23 15.47 -7.69
CA LEU A 491 -22.54 15.23 -8.27
C LEU A 491 -23.41 14.44 -7.29
N SER A 492 -24.72 14.72 -7.28
CA SER A 492 -25.71 13.82 -6.68
C SER A 492 -25.81 12.50 -7.43
N TRP A 493 -26.25 11.46 -6.73
CA TRP A 493 -26.30 10.11 -7.30
C TRP A 493 -27.15 10.01 -8.57
N ASP A 494 -28.29 10.71 -8.63
CA ASP A 494 -29.18 10.73 -9.81
C ASP A 494 -28.49 11.28 -11.07
N LEU A 495 -27.58 12.25 -10.91
CA LEU A 495 -26.76 12.75 -12.02
C LEU A 495 -25.71 11.74 -12.46
N VAL A 496 -25.12 11.00 -11.52
CA VAL A 496 -24.15 9.93 -11.81
C VAL A 496 -24.81 8.79 -12.56
N GLU A 497 -26.00 8.36 -12.13
CA GLU A 497 -26.80 7.36 -12.85
C GLU A 497 -27.15 7.81 -14.25
N TRP A 498 -27.61 9.06 -14.39
CA TRP A 498 -27.90 9.63 -15.70
C TRP A 498 -26.68 9.66 -16.61
N ILE A 499 -25.50 10.07 -16.11
CA ILE A 499 -24.26 10.04 -16.89
C ILE A 499 -23.96 8.62 -17.36
N GLY A 500 -24.13 7.61 -16.48
CA GLY A 500 -23.89 6.22 -16.81
C GLY A 500 -24.83 5.62 -17.86
N SER A 501 -26.05 6.14 -17.98
CA SER A 501 -27.05 5.65 -18.95
C SER A 501 -27.20 6.52 -20.20
N SER A 502 -26.58 7.70 -20.25
CA SER A 502 -26.82 8.68 -21.32
C SER A 502 -25.93 8.47 -22.54
N GLU A 503 -26.55 8.09 -23.67
CA GLU A 503 -25.85 7.97 -24.96
C GLU A 503 -25.26 9.30 -25.44
N ALA A 504 -25.95 10.42 -25.19
CA ALA A 504 -25.49 11.75 -25.56
C ALA A 504 -24.18 12.12 -24.84
N VAL A 505 -24.08 11.76 -23.55
CA VAL A 505 -22.87 11.96 -22.76
C VAL A 505 -21.75 11.03 -23.23
N ARG A 506 -22.07 9.75 -23.46
CA ARG A 506 -21.12 8.76 -23.98
C ARG A 506 -20.47 9.20 -25.30
N ASN A 507 -21.28 9.73 -26.21
CA ASN A 507 -20.84 10.21 -27.53
C ASN A 507 -20.00 11.49 -27.45
N LYS A 508 -20.02 12.19 -26.31
CA LYS A 508 -19.27 13.43 -26.07
C LYS A 508 -18.33 13.30 -24.86
N SER A 509 -17.58 12.20 -24.81
CA SER A 509 -16.70 11.85 -23.70
C SER A 509 -15.24 12.30 -23.87
N ALA A 510 -14.87 12.84 -25.04
CA ALA A 510 -13.50 13.26 -25.36
C ALA A 510 -13.34 14.78 -25.31
N GLY A 511 -12.35 15.27 -24.54
CA GLY A 511 -12.08 16.70 -24.35
C GLY A 511 -11.56 17.03 -22.95
N VAL A 512 -11.55 18.32 -22.62
CA VAL A 512 -11.20 18.83 -21.30
C VAL A 512 -12.32 18.49 -20.32
N GLU A 513 -11.97 17.70 -19.32
CA GLU A 513 -12.87 16.85 -18.55
C GLU A 513 -13.94 17.59 -17.73
N ASP A 514 -13.53 18.62 -17.01
CA ASP A 514 -14.37 19.47 -16.18
C ASP A 514 -15.31 20.35 -17.02
N MET A 515 -14.79 20.91 -18.11
CA MET A 515 -15.57 21.65 -19.10
C MET A 515 -16.67 20.78 -19.72
N LEU A 516 -16.34 19.53 -20.09
CA LEU A 516 -17.31 18.59 -20.63
C LEU A 516 -18.43 18.28 -19.64
N THR A 517 -18.10 18.07 -18.37
CA THR A 517 -19.11 17.78 -17.33
C THR A 517 -20.11 18.91 -17.19
N GLY A 518 -19.63 20.17 -17.15
CA GLY A 518 -20.51 21.34 -17.12
C GLY A 518 -21.38 21.47 -18.37
N GLU A 519 -20.82 21.13 -19.55
CA GLU A 519 -21.53 21.15 -20.82
C GLU A 519 -22.61 20.06 -20.93
N TRP A 520 -22.32 18.84 -20.47
CA TRP A 520 -23.30 17.74 -20.42
C TRP A 520 -24.53 18.15 -19.61
N LEU A 521 -24.31 18.68 -18.40
CA LEU A 521 -25.38 19.12 -17.51
C LEU A 521 -26.19 20.25 -18.14
N ARG A 522 -25.51 21.27 -18.69
CA ARG A 522 -26.17 22.43 -19.31
C ARG A 522 -27.04 22.03 -20.51
N THR A 523 -26.49 21.21 -21.41
CA THR A 523 -27.19 20.79 -22.64
C THR A 523 -28.39 19.89 -22.33
N ALA A 524 -28.29 19.08 -21.28
CA ALA A 524 -29.38 18.20 -20.84
C ALA A 524 -30.39 18.88 -19.90
N GLY A 525 -30.20 20.16 -19.56
CA GLY A 525 -31.06 20.86 -18.59
C GLY A 525 -30.99 20.25 -17.18
N LYS A 526 -29.83 19.72 -16.79
CA LYS A 526 -29.52 19.07 -15.50
C LYS A 526 -28.52 19.90 -14.69
N GLY A 527 -28.33 19.52 -13.44
CA GLY A 527 -27.49 20.24 -12.49
C GLY A 527 -28.05 21.63 -12.22
N LYS A 528 -29.36 21.75 -11.93
CA LYS A 528 -30.02 23.02 -11.60
C LYS A 528 -29.69 23.46 -10.17
N ASN A 529 -29.36 22.52 -9.29
CA ASN A 529 -28.90 22.82 -7.93
C ASN A 529 -27.37 23.00 -7.95
N ARG A 530 -26.89 24.14 -8.44
CA ARG A 530 -25.45 24.45 -8.51
C ARG A 530 -24.96 25.23 -7.29
N PHE A 531 -23.86 24.80 -6.71
CA PHE A 531 -23.28 25.42 -5.53
C PHE A 531 -21.79 25.69 -5.72
N ASN A 532 -21.39 26.94 -5.50
CA ASN A 532 -20.00 27.35 -5.55
C ASN A 532 -19.34 27.11 -4.18
N ALA A 533 -18.21 26.41 -4.19
CA ALA A 533 -17.43 26.07 -3.00
C ALA A 533 -16.35 27.11 -2.65
N LYS A 534 -16.19 28.17 -3.45
CA LYS A 534 -15.30 29.29 -3.10
C LYS A 534 -15.86 30.10 -1.92
N PRO A 535 -15.00 30.65 -1.04
CA PRO A 535 -13.53 30.59 -1.05
C PRO A 535 -12.96 29.35 -0.32
N ALA A 536 -13.76 28.33 -0.03
CA ALA A 536 -13.30 27.17 0.75
C ALA A 536 -12.53 26.13 -0.09
N MET A 537 -12.65 26.15 -1.42
CA MET A 537 -11.86 25.34 -2.35
C MET A 537 -11.02 26.24 -3.25
N TYR A 538 -9.70 26.08 -3.25
CA TYR A 538 -8.78 26.98 -3.94
C TYR A 538 -7.41 26.31 -4.24
N ASP A 539 -6.65 26.93 -5.14
CA ASP A 539 -5.28 26.53 -5.47
C ASP A 539 -4.29 26.98 -4.38
N PHE A 540 -3.29 26.15 -4.09
CA PHE A 540 -2.19 26.50 -3.19
C PHE A 540 -1.55 27.84 -3.63
N PRO A 541 -1.31 28.79 -2.70
CA PRO A 541 -0.80 30.12 -3.05
C PRO A 541 0.59 30.03 -3.68
N ILE A 542 0.72 30.45 -4.93
CA ILE A 542 2.01 30.57 -5.63
C ILE A 542 2.43 32.04 -5.58
N PRO A 543 3.70 32.36 -5.21
CA PRO A 543 4.12 33.74 -4.97
C PRO A 543 3.96 34.67 -6.18
N VAL A 544 4.21 34.20 -7.41
CA VAL A 544 4.15 35.02 -8.62
C VAL A 544 3.95 34.18 -9.91
N PRO A 545 3.06 34.60 -10.84
CA PRO A 545 1.96 35.53 -10.61
C PRO A 545 0.93 34.90 -9.67
N ILE A 546 0.31 35.72 -8.81
CA ILE A 546 -0.77 35.23 -7.93
C ILE A 546 -1.90 34.73 -8.83
N ASP A 547 -2.16 33.43 -8.76
CA ASP A 547 -3.26 32.81 -9.49
C ASP A 547 -4.57 33.32 -8.91
N ALA A 548 -5.49 33.77 -9.76
CA ALA A 548 -6.82 34.23 -9.35
C ALA A 548 -7.63 33.13 -8.66
N CYS A 549 -7.27 31.86 -8.86
CA CYS A 549 -7.84 30.71 -8.16
C CYS A 549 -7.18 30.41 -6.80
N SER A 550 -6.19 31.19 -6.36
CA SER A 550 -5.41 30.95 -5.14
C SER A 550 -5.57 32.08 -4.11
N HIS A 551 -5.47 31.74 -2.84
CA HIS A 551 -5.32 32.68 -1.74
C HIS A 551 -4.62 32.02 -0.53
N GLY A 552 -4.34 32.79 0.51
CA GLY A 552 -3.77 32.28 1.76
C GLY A 552 -4.67 31.25 2.44
N PHE A 553 -4.09 30.38 3.27
CA PHE A 553 -4.87 29.38 3.99
C PHE A 553 -5.90 30.01 4.94
N VAL A 554 -7.10 29.43 4.98
CA VAL A 554 -8.19 29.89 5.86
C VAL A 554 -8.76 28.74 6.71
N PRO A 555 -9.28 29.00 7.92
CA PRO A 555 -9.80 27.94 8.80
C PRO A 555 -10.94 27.11 8.22
N ASP A 556 -11.80 27.72 7.40
CA ASP A 556 -12.99 27.08 6.81
C ASP A 556 -12.69 26.33 5.49
N THR A 557 -11.41 26.12 5.18
CA THR A 557 -10.98 25.43 3.95
C THR A 557 -11.59 24.03 3.85
N VAL A 558 -12.23 23.76 2.72
CA VAL A 558 -12.71 22.43 2.31
C VAL A 558 -11.62 21.69 1.55
N ALA A 559 -10.93 22.34 0.61
CA ALA A 559 -9.89 21.71 -0.18
C ALA A 559 -8.80 22.67 -0.67
N VAL A 560 -7.57 22.16 -0.78
CA VAL A 560 -6.41 22.86 -1.32
C VAL A 560 -5.85 22.06 -2.50
N HIS A 561 -5.78 22.68 -3.66
CA HIS A 561 -5.33 22.07 -4.91
C HIS A 561 -3.89 22.47 -5.27
N ARG A 562 -3.29 21.85 -6.29
CA ARG A 562 -1.89 22.07 -6.76
C ARG A 562 -0.79 21.65 -5.79
N LEU A 563 -1.07 20.66 -4.93
CA LEU A 563 -0.08 20.06 -4.04
C LEU A 563 0.81 19.05 -4.81
N LYS A 564 1.59 19.56 -5.76
CA LYS A 564 2.38 18.74 -6.69
C LYS A 564 3.63 18.11 -6.06
N ASP A 565 4.08 18.59 -4.91
CA ASP A 565 5.34 18.20 -4.25
C ASP A 565 5.19 18.10 -2.73
N ASN A 566 6.12 17.38 -2.08
CA ASN A 566 6.06 17.10 -0.64
C ASN A 566 6.16 18.37 0.23
N PRO A 567 6.96 19.40 -0.09
CA PRO A 567 6.94 20.67 0.63
C PRO A 567 5.55 21.34 0.71
N LYS A 568 4.80 21.37 -0.40
CA LYS A 568 3.43 21.91 -0.39
C LYS A 568 2.47 21.09 0.47
N TRP A 569 2.58 19.75 0.41
CA TRP A 569 1.81 18.86 1.28
C TRP A 569 2.15 19.10 2.75
N ALA A 570 3.43 19.10 3.12
CA ALA A 570 3.86 19.32 4.51
C ALA A 570 3.40 20.68 5.02
N THR A 571 3.54 21.75 4.22
CA THR A 571 3.05 23.10 4.57
C THR A 571 1.54 23.10 4.83
N THR A 572 0.77 22.46 3.96
CA THR A 572 -0.70 22.36 4.08
C THR A 572 -1.10 21.57 5.34
N LEU A 573 -0.46 20.41 5.57
CA LEU A 573 -0.74 19.55 6.73
C LEU A 573 -0.36 20.22 8.06
N LYS A 574 0.76 20.95 8.08
CA LYS A 574 1.18 21.77 9.23
C LYS A 574 0.16 22.84 9.56
N TYR A 575 -0.31 23.60 8.56
CA TYR A 575 -1.32 24.65 8.78
C TYR A 575 -2.60 24.10 9.42
N PHE A 576 -3.06 22.93 8.96
CA PHE A 576 -4.28 22.29 9.49
C PHE A 576 -4.02 21.35 10.67
N ASN A 577 -2.84 21.41 11.30
CA ASN A 577 -2.49 20.67 12.52
C ASN A 577 -2.69 19.15 12.42
N PHE A 578 -2.44 18.56 11.25
CA PHE A 578 -2.75 17.15 11.00
C PHE A 578 -1.97 16.16 11.86
N THR A 579 -0.79 16.56 12.32
CA THR A 579 0.12 15.75 13.15
C THR A 579 0.14 16.22 14.61
N GLN A 580 -0.60 17.27 14.97
CA GLN A 580 -0.56 17.85 16.33
C GLN A 580 -1.04 16.87 17.42
N GLY A 581 -1.92 15.93 17.07
CA GLY A 581 -2.38 14.88 17.98
C GLY A 581 -1.35 13.79 18.27
N LEU A 582 -0.25 13.72 17.50
CA LEU A 582 0.79 12.72 17.70
C LEU A 582 1.61 13.07 18.94
N LYS A 583 1.39 12.31 20.01
CA LYS A 583 2.21 12.42 21.21
C LYS A 583 3.56 11.70 20.99
N PRO A 584 4.68 12.22 21.52
CA PRO A 584 5.93 11.49 21.58
C PRO A 584 5.74 10.14 22.27
N SER A 585 6.52 9.14 21.87
CA SER A 585 6.48 7.81 22.47
C SER A 585 7.88 7.34 22.85
N LYS A 586 7.98 6.17 23.49
CA LYS A 586 9.27 5.50 23.73
C LYS A 586 10.02 5.16 22.43
N PHE A 587 9.32 5.09 21.29
CA PHE A 587 9.91 4.77 19.99
C PHE A 587 10.32 5.98 19.16
N TYR A 588 9.77 7.16 19.42
CA TYR A 588 10.07 8.33 18.60
C TYR A 588 9.85 9.66 19.36
N ARG A 589 10.66 10.64 19.00
CA ARG A 589 10.43 12.07 19.25
C ARG A 589 10.59 12.76 17.90
N ILE A 590 9.48 13.31 17.40
CA ILE A 590 9.42 14.02 16.12
C ILE A 590 8.87 15.38 16.49
N ASP A 591 9.73 16.39 16.41
CA ASP A 591 9.41 17.77 16.81
C ASP A 591 8.90 18.61 15.62
#